data_AF-A0A958LHG5-F1
#
_entry.id   AF-A0A958LHG5-F1
#
_cell.length_a   1.000
_cell.length_b   1.000
_cell.length_c   1.000
_cell.angle_alpha   90.00
_cell.angle_beta   90.00
_cell.angle_gamma   90.00
#
_symmetry.space_group_name_H-M   'P 1'
#
loop_
_entity.id
_entity.type
_entity.pdbx_description
1 polymer ?
#
loop_
_entity_poly.entity_id
_entity_poly.type
_entity_poly.pdbx_seq_one_letter_code
_entity_poly.pdbx_strand_id
1 'polypeptide(L)'
;MANWWMTLKNIIEPENFEFDGMIFSLYSTDLERSFMYWDDELGFEVHPIMPYLAVEYAYSWNSQHFPKHRSHLTPNFLDRFILLDTKMVDSLERGDLRLSTGREWQPYIWNQLSQGLWPQIKKQFWAMADDNSPDPNPLSDFHDVYKLQYIQDFKLYAKKRKIPIIVTNQTDKRWDAREFSQLVGGRLISGDRAYNDISVTHDNDLFIAYDGHFTQKGSDHWAQFMVDIIQEYLLKPQPVSAQSNQDGRD
;
A
#
# COMPACT_ATOMS: atom_id res chain seq x y z
N MET A 1 1.32 -1.34 6.50
CA MET A 1 2.33 -0.94 7.51
C MET A 1 3.08 -2.08 8.22
N ALA A 2 2.40 -3.04 8.87
CA ALA A 2 3.14 -4.00 9.70
C ALA A 2 4.02 -4.98 8.92
N ASN A 3 3.70 -5.32 7.66
CA ASN A 3 4.58 -6.12 6.80
C ASN A 3 5.97 -5.47 6.68
N TRP A 4 6.00 -4.15 6.46
CA TRP A 4 7.25 -3.39 6.41
C TRP A 4 7.95 -3.41 7.77
N TRP A 5 7.23 -3.13 8.86
CA TRP A 5 7.82 -3.07 10.20
C TRP A 5 8.42 -4.41 10.62
N MET A 6 7.75 -5.52 10.33
CA MET A 6 8.28 -6.85 10.58
C MET A 6 9.53 -7.15 9.77
N THR A 7 9.55 -6.76 8.49
CA THR A 7 10.74 -6.89 7.65
C THR A 7 11.90 -6.12 8.27
N LEU A 8 11.63 -4.90 8.75
CA LEU A 8 12.62 -4.11 9.48
C LEU A 8 13.15 -4.85 10.71
N LYS A 9 12.27 -5.34 11.58
CA LYS A 9 12.64 -5.88 12.90
C LYS A 9 13.20 -7.29 12.88
N ASN A 10 12.76 -8.13 11.96
CA ASN A 10 13.08 -9.56 11.98
C ASN A 10 14.12 -9.96 10.92
N ILE A 11 14.32 -9.14 9.88
CA ILE A 11 15.26 -9.43 8.81
C ILE A 11 16.33 -8.35 8.78
N ILE A 12 15.94 -7.10 8.55
CA ILE A 12 16.88 -6.00 8.29
C ILE A 12 17.75 -5.67 9.52
N GLU A 13 17.14 -5.43 10.68
CA GLU A 13 17.84 -5.08 11.92
C GLU A 13 18.74 -6.22 12.42
N PRO A 14 18.26 -7.49 12.55
CA PRO A 14 19.06 -8.58 13.10
C PRO A 14 20.21 -9.00 12.19
N GLU A 15 20.01 -9.01 10.87
CA GLU A 15 21.05 -9.38 9.90
C GLU A 15 22.00 -8.22 9.57
N ASN A 16 21.76 -7.04 10.15
CA ASN A 16 22.60 -5.86 10.00
C ASN A 16 22.85 -5.46 8.53
N PHE A 17 21.81 -5.46 7.71
CA PHE A 17 21.89 -4.96 6.34
C PHE A 17 22.28 -3.46 6.32
N GLU A 18 23.05 -3.10 5.31
CA GLU A 18 23.44 -1.71 5.02
C GLU A 18 22.60 -1.19 3.83
N PHE A 19 22.08 0.04 3.95
CA PHE A 19 21.30 0.68 2.91
C PHE A 19 21.71 2.15 2.76
N ASP A 20 21.73 2.62 1.51
CA ASP A 20 21.96 4.02 1.19
C ASP A 20 20.67 4.86 1.28
N GLY A 21 19.50 4.22 1.34
CA GLY A 21 18.20 4.89 1.40
C GLY A 21 17.04 3.93 1.68
N MET A 22 15.92 4.50 2.11
CA MET A 22 14.63 3.81 2.20
C MET A 22 13.61 4.53 1.31
N ILE A 23 12.86 3.75 0.53
CA ILE A 23 11.80 4.28 -0.34
C ILE A 23 10.48 3.60 0.04
N PHE A 24 9.52 4.40 0.50
CA PHE A 24 8.14 3.96 0.69
C PHE A 24 7.31 4.38 -0.53
N SER A 25 6.88 3.41 -1.34
CA SER A 25 5.91 3.63 -2.39
C SER A 25 4.52 3.31 -1.87
N LEU A 26 3.73 4.34 -1.57
CA LEU A 26 2.40 4.22 -1.00
C LEU A 26 1.33 4.16 -2.09
N TYR A 27 0.45 3.17 -2.00
CA TYR A 27 -0.85 3.17 -2.62
C TYR A 27 -1.95 3.54 -1.63
N SER A 28 -3.07 3.99 -2.19
CA SER A 28 -4.29 4.49 -1.54
C SER A 28 -4.62 3.94 -0.16
N THR A 29 -4.53 2.62 0.05
CA THR A 29 -4.93 1.95 1.29
C THR A 29 -3.77 1.34 2.08
N ASP A 30 -2.52 1.51 1.65
CA ASP A 30 -1.38 0.76 2.24
C ASP A 30 -1.13 1.05 3.72
N LEU A 31 -1.51 2.26 4.15
CA LEU A 31 -1.42 2.71 5.53
C LEU A 31 -2.56 2.18 6.40
N GLU A 32 -3.68 1.79 5.78
CA GLU A 32 -4.86 1.22 6.42
C GLU A 32 -4.83 -0.32 6.41
N ARG A 33 -4.09 -0.94 5.48
CA ARG A 33 -4.04 -2.40 5.34
C ARG A 33 -3.57 -3.10 6.62
N SER A 34 -4.38 -4.07 7.05
CA SER A 34 -4.05 -5.07 8.06
C SER A 34 -2.84 -5.92 7.64
N PHE A 35 -2.18 -6.58 8.60
CA PHE A 35 -1.13 -7.54 8.27
C PHE A 35 -1.74 -8.68 7.45
N MET A 36 -1.21 -8.87 6.24
CA MET A 36 -1.65 -9.88 5.31
C MET A 36 -0.51 -10.85 5.11
N TYR A 37 -0.77 -12.13 5.38
CA TYR A 37 0.09 -13.24 5.02
C TYR A 37 -0.33 -13.77 3.66
N TRP A 38 0.64 -13.89 2.76
CA TRP A 38 0.48 -14.48 1.43
C TRP A 38 1.47 -15.62 1.31
N ASP A 39 0.99 -16.78 0.87
CA ASP A 39 1.80 -17.92 0.51
C ASP A 39 1.24 -18.51 -0.80
N ASP A 40 1.96 -18.22 -1.87
CA ASP A 40 1.75 -18.64 -3.24
C ASP A 40 1.94 -20.16 -3.44
N GLU A 41 2.59 -20.86 -2.50
CA GLU A 41 2.65 -22.33 -2.49
C GLU A 41 1.33 -22.97 -1.98
N LEU A 42 0.45 -22.19 -1.32
CA LEU A 42 -0.88 -22.64 -0.90
C LEU A 42 -1.90 -22.60 -2.04
N GLY A 43 -1.66 -21.79 -3.07
CA GLY A 43 -2.64 -21.41 -4.09
C GLY A 43 -2.89 -22.41 -5.21
N PHE A 44 -2.26 -23.59 -5.18
CA PHE A 44 -2.37 -24.57 -6.26
C PHE A 44 -3.36 -25.72 -6.01
N GLU A 45 -4.14 -25.71 -4.93
CA GLU A 45 -5.33 -26.58 -4.85
C GLU A 45 -6.49 -25.95 -5.64
N VAL A 46 -6.33 -26.16 -6.95
CA VAL A 46 -7.09 -25.72 -8.13
C VAL A 46 -8.60 -25.71 -7.93
N HIS A 47 -9.21 -24.52 -7.94
CA HIS A 47 -10.58 -24.42 -8.45
C HIS A 47 -10.52 -24.75 -9.97
N PRO A 48 -11.33 -25.69 -10.48
CA PRO A 48 -11.14 -26.31 -11.80
C PRO A 48 -11.27 -25.37 -13.02
N ILE A 49 -11.56 -24.08 -12.81
CA ILE A 49 -11.84 -23.12 -13.88
C ILE A 49 -10.90 -21.90 -13.84
N MET A 50 -10.48 -21.40 -12.66
CA MET A 50 -9.50 -20.31 -12.53
C MET A 50 -8.81 -20.34 -11.16
N PRO A 51 -7.49 -20.04 -11.08
CA PRO A 51 -6.76 -19.91 -9.82
C PRO A 51 -7.19 -18.64 -9.07
N TYR A 52 -7.63 -18.81 -7.82
CA TYR A 52 -7.96 -17.72 -6.91
C TYR A 52 -6.78 -17.39 -5.99
N LEU A 53 -6.67 -16.12 -5.62
CA LEU A 53 -5.68 -15.68 -4.63
C LEU A 53 -6.15 -16.06 -3.21
N ALA A 54 -5.35 -16.86 -2.50
CA ALA A 54 -5.57 -17.19 -1.09
C ALA A 54 -4.72 -16.29 -0.19
N VAL A 55 -5.34 -15.65 0.80
CA VAL A 55 -4.66 -14.82 1.80
C VAL A 55 -5.14 -15.17 3.19
N GLU A 56 -4.37 -14.79 4.21
CA GLU A 56 -4.86 -14.78 5.59
C GLU A 56 -4.55 -13.44 6.24
N TYR A 57 -5.50 -12.91 6.99
CA TYR A 57 -5.30 -11.68 7.76
C TYR A 57 -4.96 -12.03 9.20
N ALA A 58 -3.90 -11.45 9.73
CA ALA A 58 -3.64 -11.60 11.17
C ALA A 58 -4.61 -10.70 11.95
N TYR A 59 -5.39 -11.32 12.83
CA TYR A 59 -6.32 -10.63 13.75
C TYR A 59 -5.61 -9.91 14.90
N SER A 60 -4.31 -10.14 15.05
CA SER A 60 -3.47 -9.52 16.08
C SER A 60 -2.11 -9.18 15.49
N TRP A 61 -1.55 -8.05 15.91
CA TRP A 61 -0.21 -7.63 15.51
C TRP A 61 0.91 -8.24 16.37
N ASN A 62 0.56 -9.05 17.39
CA ASN A 62 1.55 -9.78 18.18
C ASN A 62 2.08 -10.97 17.39
N SER A 63 3.38 -10.99 17.07
CA SER A 63 4.00 -12.06 16.31
C SER A 63 3.91 -13.44 16.97
N GLN A 64 3.69 -13.49 18.29
CA GLN A 64 3.43 -14.74 18.99
C GLN A 64 2.09 -15.38 18.60
N HIS A 65 1.13 -14.58 18.14
CA HIS A 65 -0.19 -15.02 17.68
C HIS A 65 -0.22 -15.33 16.18
N PHE A 66 0.88 -15.14 15.46
CA PHE A 66 0.93 -15.51 14.06
C PHE A 66 0.88 -17.03 13.89
N PRO A 67 0.23 -17.52 12.82
CA PRO A 67 0.22 -18.93 12.48
C PRO A 67 1.65 -19.42 12.24
N LYS A 68 2.13 -20.33 13.09
CA LYS A 68 3.47 -20.93 12.98
C LYS A 68 3.52 -22.17 12.09
N HIS A 69 2.35 -22.70 11.73
CA HIS A 69 2.21 -23.90 10.91
C HIS A 69 1.11 -23.70 9.88
N ARG A 70 1.28 -24.28 8.70
CA ARG A 70 0.29 -24.23 7.59
C ARG A 70 -1.11 -24.69 8.01
N SER A 71 -1.20 -25.66 8.92
CA SER A 71 -2.46 -26.15 9.49
C SER A 71 -3.22 -25.10 10.31
N HIS A 72 -2.61 -23.98 10.65
CA HIS A 72 -3.22 -22.87 11.39
C HIS A 72 -3.70 -21.74 10.48
N LEU A 73 -3.53 -21.87 9.16
CA LEU A 73 -3.99 -20.89 8.18
C LEU A 73 -5.40 -21.26 7.72
N THR A 74 -6.32 -20.29 7.77
CA THR A 74 -7.62 -20.43 7.11
C THR A 74 -7.56 -19.61 5.81
N PRO A 75 -7.39 -20.23 4.63
CA PRO A 75 -7.26 -19.46 3.39
C PRO A 75 -8.55 -18.69 3.11
N ASN A 76 -8.43 -17.37 3.03
CA ASN A 76 -9.46 -16.50 2.46
C ASN A 76 -9.20 -16.36 0.96
N PHE A 77 -10.06 -16.97 0.15
CA PHE A 77 -10.01 -16.84 -1.29
C PHE A 77 -10.65 -15.53 -1.71
N LEU A 78 -9.88 -14.67 -2.36
CA LEU A 78 -10.38 -13.39 -2.84
C LEU A 78 -11.13 -13.60 -4.15
N ASP A 79 -12.46 -13.59 -4.06
CA ASP A 79 -13.43 -13.78 -5.15
C ASP A 79 -13.29 -12.79 -6.33
N ARG A 80 -12.64 -11.65 -6.08
CA ARG A 80 -12.41 -10.58 -7.07
C ARG A 80 -11.05 -10.60 -7.74
N PHE A 81 -10.18 -11.54 -7.38
CA PHE A 81 -8.82 -11.61 -7.90
C PHE A 81 -8.66 -12.89 -8.72
N ILE A 82 -8.15 -12.70 -9.93
CA ILE A 82 -7.83 -13.80 -10.85
C ILE A 82 -6.31 -13.79 -11.00
N LEU A 83 -5.67 -14.94 -10.79
CA LEU A 83 -4.25 -15.07 -11.11
C LEU A 83 -4.10 -15.27 -12.61
N LEU A 84 -3.30 -14.40 -13.23
CA LEU A 84 -3.04 -14.41 -14.66
C LEU A 84 -1.64 -14.98 -14.91
N ASP A 85 -1.52 -15.87 -15.88
CA ASP A 85 -0.20 -16.28 -16.37
C ASP A 85 0.41 -15.20 -17.27
N THR A 86 1.69 -15.34 -17.58
CA THR A 86 2.43 -14.38 -18.43
C THR A 86 1.76 -14.17 -19.79
N LYS A 87 1.23 -15.23 -20.43
CA LYS A 87 0.59 -15.11 -21.76
C LYS A 87 -0.73 -14.33 -21.68
N MET A 88 -1.47 -14.49 -20.58
CA MET A 88 -2.69 -13.73 -20.31
C MET A 88 -2.37 -12.26 -20.06
N VAL A 89 -1.33 -11.95 -19.30
CA VAL A 89 -0.85 -10.57 -19.09
C VAL A 89 -0.45 -9.93 -20.42
N ASP A 90 0.39 -10.59 -21.23
CA ASP A 90 0.80 -10.08 -22.54
C ASP A 90 -0.40 -9.82 -23.46
N SER A 91 -1.42 -10.68 -23.39
CA SER A 91 -2.64 -10.54 -24.18
C SER A 91 -3.54 -9.39 -23.69
N LEU A 92 -3.53 -9.10 -22.39
CA LEU A 92 -4.19 -7.93 -21.82
C LEU A 92 -3.49 -6.64 -22.24
N GLU A 93 -2.17 -6.60 -22.17
CA GLU A 93 -1.38 -5.42 -22.58
C GLU A 93 -1.60 -5.07 -24.06
N ARG A 94 -1.73 -6.07 -24.94
CA ARG A 94 -2.06 -5.86 -26.36
C ARG A 94 -3.53 -5.52 -26.61
N GLY A 95 -4.40 -5.69 -25.62
CA GLY A 95 -5.85 -5.53 -25.74
C GLY A 95 -6.56 -6.69 -26.45
N ASP A 96 -5.87 -7.81 -26.69
CA ASP A 96 -6.41 -9.03 -27.30
C ASP A 96 -7.35 -9.78 -26.33
N LEU A 97 -7.01 -9.74 -25.04
CA LEU A 97 -7.81 -10.30 -23.96
C LEU A 97 -8.54 -9.18 -23.23
N ARG A 98 -9.86 -9.32 -23.10
CA ARG A 98 -10.66 -8.49 -22.20
C ARG A 98 -11.22 -9.37 -21.11
N LEU A 99 -10.77 -9.15 -19.88
CA LEU A 99 -11.42 -9.78 -18.73
C LEU A 99 -12.77 -9.09 -18.56
N SER A 100 -13.85 -9.76 -18.99
CA SER A 100 -15.18 -9.40 -18.52
C SER A 100 -15.25 -9.79 -17.06
N THR A 101 -14.70 -8.97 -16.17
CA THR A 101 -15.25 -8.92 -14.83
C THR A 101 -16.67 -8.43 -15.09
N GLY A 102 -17.64 -9.35 -15.03
CA GLY A 102 -19.03 -8.96 -14.99
C GLY A 102 -19.11 -8.02 -13.80
N ARG A 103 -19.05 -6.71 -14.06
CA ARG A 103 -19.23 -5.71 -13.02
C ARG A 103 -20.66 -5.99 -12.60
N GLU A 104 -20.84 -6.73 -11.51
CA GLU A 104 -22.14 -6.90 -10.91
C GLU A 104 -22.74 -5.49 -10.92
N TRP A 105 -23.99 -5.36 -11.35
CA TRP A 105 -24.74 -4.13 -11.20
C TRP A 105 -24.87 -3.89 -9.69
N GLN A 106 -23.79 -3.45 -9.06
CA GLN A 106 -23.74 -2.89 -7.74
C GLN A 106 -24.47 -1.58 -7.95
N PRO A 107 -25.68 -1.41 -7.41
CA PRO A 107 -26.43 -0.19 -7.58
C PRO A 107 -25.64 0.89 -6.86
N TYR A 108 -24.72 1.52 -7.57
CA TYR A 108 -23.77 2.49 -7.04
C TYR A 108 -24.51 3.68 -6.42
N ILE A 109 -25.69 3.97 -6.95
CA ILE A 109 -26.67 4.91 -6.39
C ILE A 109 -27.17 4.42 -5.03
N TRP A 110 -27.42 3.13 -4.84
CA TRP A 110 -27.81 2.56 -3.54
C TRP A 110 -26.66 2.56 -2.54
N ASN A 111 -25.42 2.32 -2.98
CA ASN A 111 -24.24 2.45 -2.11
C ASN A 111 -23.92 3.92 -1.76
N GLN A 112 -24.16 4.88 -2.64
CA GLN A 112 -24.05 6.30 -2.31
C GLN A 112 -25.19 6.79 -1.41
N LEU A 113 -26.43 6.34 -1.68
CA LEU A 113 -27.59 6.61 -0.82
C LEU A 113 -27.45 5.94 0.54
N SER A 114 -26.95 4.70 0.59
CA SER A 114 -26.66 4.01 1.84
C SER A 114 -25.46 4.68 2.53
N GLN A 115 -24.38 5.07 1.88
CA GLN A 115 -23.29 5.79 2.58
C GLN A 115 -23.75 7.13 3.22
N GLY A 116 -24.78 7.79 2.67
CA GLY A 116 -25.40 8.96 3.29
C GLY A 116 -26.38 8.66 4.43
N LEU A 117 -27.18 7.58 4.30
CA LEU A 117 -28.27 7.24 5.25
C LEU A 117 -27.86 6.19 6.30
N TRP A 118 -26.97 5.27 5.95
CA TRP A 118 -26.50 4.15 6.75
C TRP A 118 -25.73 4.56 8.00
N PRO A 119 -24.92 5.64 8.04
CA PRO A 119 -24.33 6.10 9.29
C PRO A 119 -25.38 6.55 10.32
N GLN A 120 -26.50 7.10 9.86
CA GLN A 120 -27.60 7.54 10.73
C GLN A 120 -28.44 6.35 11.22
N ILE A 121 -28.71 5.39 10.34
CA ILE A 121 -29.44 4.15 10.67
C ILE A 121 -28.59 3.24 11.58
N LYS A 122 -27.28 3.08 11.32
CA LYS A 122 -26.35 2.37 12.22
C LYS A 122 -26.28 3.04 13.59
N LYS A 123 -26.21 4.37 13.67
CA LYS A 123 -26.23 5.07 14.98
C LYS A 123 -27.46 4.74 15.82
N GLN A 124 -28.63 4.58 15.18
CA GLN A 124 -29.87 4.23 15.88
C GLN A 124 -29.96 2.73 16.20
N PHE A 125 -29.50 1.84 15.33
CA PHE A 125 -29.49 0.40 15.56
C PHE A 125 -28.43 -0.05 16.57
N TRP A 126 -27.26 0.59 16.60
CA TRP A 126 -26.14 0.25 17.49
C TRP A 126 -26.26 0.94 18.87
N ALA A 127 -27.11 1.96 19.01
CA ALA A 127 -27.52 2.45 20.33
C ALA A 127 -28.47 1.49 21.07
N MET A 128 -28.95 0.43 20.41
CA MET A 128 -29.81 -0.61 20.98
C MET A 128 -29.13 -1.99 21.08
N ALA A 129 -27.97 -2.17 20.44
CA ALA A 129 -27.19 -3.41 20.52
C ALA A 129 -26.16 -3.29 21.64
N ASP A 130 -26.25 -4.20 22.60
CA ASP A 130 -25.40 -4.31 23.78
C ASP A 130 -23.89 -4.29 23.43
N ASP A 131 -23.12 -3.58 24.26
CA ASP A 131 -21.74 -3.11 24.10
C ASP A 131 -20.65 -4.22 24.15
N ASN A 132 -20.90 -5.41 23.59
CA ASN A 132 -19.96 -6.54 23.74
C ASN A 132 -19.73 -7.41 22.49
N SER A 133 -20.25 -7.07 21.32
CA SER A 133 -19.81 -7.73 20.08
C SER A 133 -18.67 -6.92 19.43
N PRO A 134 -17.43 -7.45 19.36
CA PRO A 134 -16.34 -6.76 18.67
C PRO A 134 -16.74 -6.57 17.21
N ASP A 135 -16.77 -5.31 16.76
CA ASP A 135 -17.01 -4.94 15.37
C ASP A 135 -15.99 -5.71 14.50
N PRO A 136 -16.41 -6.58 13.56
CA PRO A 136 -15.49 -7.49 12.89
C PRO A 136 -14.53 -6.79 11.91
N ASN A 137 -14.64 -5.48 11.72
CA ASN A 137 -13.61 -4.69 11.04
C ASN A 137 -13.88 -3.17 11.23
N PRO A 138 -13.40 -2.54 12.32
CA PRO A 138 -13.21 -1.10 12.27
C PRO A 138 -12.18 -0.85 11.16
N LEU A 139 -12.57 -0.08 10.15
CA LEU A 139 -11.63 0.43 9.14
C LEU A 139 -10.40 0.94 9.88
N SER A 140 -9.29 0.25 9.65
CA SER A 140 -8.06 0.35 10.41
C SER A 140 -7.52 1.77 10.33
N ASP A 141 -7.75 2.57 11.38
CA ASP A 141 -7.33 3.96 11.46
C ASP A 141 -5.82 4.05 11.30
N PHE A 142 -5.34 4.88 10.38
CA PHE A 142 -3.92 5.16 10.22
C PHE A 142 -3.27 5.68 11.52
N HIS A 143 -4.08 6.34 12.36
CA HIS A 143 -3.69 6.88 13.65
C HIS A 143 -3.77 5.87 14.80
N ASP A 144 -4.02 4.59 14.50
CA ASP A 144 -3.89 3.53 15.48
C ASP A 144 -2.51 3.58 16.15
N VAL A 145 -2.50 3.46 17.49
CA VAL A 145 -1.30 3.65 18.32
C VAL A 145 -0.16 2.71 17.91
N TYR A 146 -0.48 1.49 17.46
CA TYR A 146 0.53 0.53 17.03
C TYR A 146 1.14 0.93 15.69
N LYS A 147 0.33 1.45 14.76
CA LYS A 147 0.86 1.96 13.48
C LYS A 147 1.76 3.17 13.67
N LEU A 148 1.37 4.11 14.52
CA LEU A 148 2.22 5.26 14.86
C LEU A 148 3.55 4.81 15.48
N GLN A 149 3.53 3.78 16.34
CA GLN A 149 4.76 3.18 16.87
C GLN A 149 5.64 2.59 15.75
N TYR A 150 5.05 1.93 14.74
CA TYR A 150 5.82 1.39 13.62
C TYR A 150 6.49 2.47 12.79
N ILE A 151 5.77 3.55 12.50
CA ILE A 151 6.31 4.72 11.78
C ILE A 151 7.46 5.33 12.57
N GLN A 152 7.29 5.44 13.89
CA GLN A 152 8.32 5.95 14.78
C GLN A 152 9.56 5.05 14.79
N ASP A 153 9.39 3.72 14.74
CA ASP A 153 10.51 2.78 14.66
C ASP A 153 11.30 2.94 13.36
N PHE A 154 10.62 3.12 12.21
CA PHE A 154 11.28 3.44 10.95
C PHE A 154 12.10 4.72 11.04
N LYS A 155 11.50 5.79 11.57
CA LYS A 155 12.16 7.08 11.75
C LYS A 155 13.39 6.96 12.65
N LEU A 156 13.29 6.27 13.77
CA LEU A 156 14.39 6.07 14.70
C LEU A 156 15.51 5.24 14.08
N TYR A 157 15.16 4.16 13.38
CA TYR A 157 16.12 3.31 12.67
C TYR A 157 16.87 4.10 11.60
N ALA A 158 16.14 4.80 10.72
CA ALA A 158 16.71 5.64 9.68
C ALA A 158 17.62 6.74 10.25
N LYS A 159 17.15 7.45 11.30
CA LYS A 159 17.95 8.49 11.98
C LYS A 159 19.24 7.93 12.58
N LYS A 160 19.16 6.78 13.28
CA LYS A 160 20.33 6.12 13.90
C LYS A 160 21.37 5.73 12.85
N ARG A 161 20.92 5.25 11.70
CA ARG A 161 21.78 4.78 10.59
C ARG A 161 22.12 5.88 9.58
N LYS A 162 21.59 7.10 9.76
CA LYS A 162 21.70 8.22 8.80
C LYS A 162 21.19 7.86 7.40
N ILE A 163 20.15 7.04 7.34
CA ILE A 163 19.54 6.61 6.09
C ILE A 163 18.47 7.64 5.69
N PRO A 164 18.56 8.26 4.50
CA PRO A 164 17.50 9.11 3.98
C PRO A 164 16.24 8.30 3.64
N ILE A 165 15.08 8.88 3.92
CA ILE A 165 13.78 8.28 3.56
C ILE A 165 13.12 9.12 2.47
N ILE A 166 12.71 8.44 1.40
CA ILE A 166 11.81 8.97 0.38
C ILE A 166 10.45 8.32 0.57
N VAL A 167 9.40 9.13 0.47
CA VAL A 167 8.01 8.66 0.38
C VAL A 167 7.48 9.09 -0.97
N THR A 168 6.88 8.18 -1.71
CA THR A 168 6.25 8.47 -3.00
C THR A 168 4.86 7.85 -3.09
N ASN A 169 4.00 8.50 -3.86
CA ASN A 169 2.64 8.07 -4.17
C ASN A 169 2.55 7.90 -5.69
N GLN A 170 2.12 6.75 -6.19
CA GLN A 170 2.25 6.49 -7.63
C GLN A 170 1.28 7.31 -8.49
N THR A 171 0.04 7.53 -8.04
CA THR A 171 -1.01 8.12 -8.92
C THR A 171 -2.11 8.94 -8.22
N ASP A 172 -1.91 9.45 -6.99
CA ASP A 172 -2.97 10.25 -6.35
C ASP A 172 -2.42 11.30 -5.37
N LYS A 173 -3.00 12.51 -5.38
CA LYS A 173 -2.71 13.62 -4.44
C LYS A 173 -3.36 13.40 -3.08
N ARG A 174 -3.09 12.25 -2.45
CA ARG A 174 -3.64 11.97 -1.13
C ARG A 174 -2.88 12.69 -0.03
N TRP A 175 -3.64 13.06 0.99
CA TRP A 175 -3.18 13.70 2.21
C TRP A 175 -2.37 12.74 3.09
N ASP A 176 -2.67 11.44 3.02
CA ASP A 176 -2.07 10.37 3.82
C ASP A 176 -0.56 10.20 3.56
N ALA A 177 -0.11 10.28 2.30
CA ALA A 177 1.30 10.16 1.94
C ALA A 177 2.11 11.36 2.45
N ARG A 178 1.50 12.55 2.44
CA ARG A 178 2.12 13.76 3.00
C ARG A 178 2.28 13.64 4.50
N GLU A 179 1.22 13.28 5.21
CA GLU A 179 1.27 13.08 6.64
C GLU A 179 2.26 11.98 7.03
N PHE A 180 2.19 10.83 6.36
CA PHE A 180 3.14 9.74 6.55
C PHE A 180 4.59 10.18 6.34
N SER A 181 4.88 10.96 5.28
CA SER A 181 6.22 11.50 5.04
C SER A 181 6.72 12.37 6.19
N GLN A 182 5.84 13.18 6.78
CA GLN A 182 6.19 14.01 7.95
C GLN A 182 6.44 13.15 9.18
N LEU A 183 5.58 12.16 9.43
CA LEU A 183 5.68 11.27 10.57
C LEU A 183 6.95 10.44 10.53
N VAL A 184 7.27 9.83 9.38
CA VAL A 184 8.49 9.02 9.20
C VAL A 184 9.76 9.86 9.07
N GLY A 185 9.63 11.18 8.87
CA GLY A 185 10.76 12.09 8.65
C GLY A 185 11.39 11.94 7.27
N GLY A 186 10.59 11.54 6.27
CA GLY A 186 10.99 11.38 4.89
C GLY A 186 10.61 12.55 4.00
N ARG A 187 11.17 12.57 2.79
CA ARG A 187 10.83 13.53 1.75
C ARG A 187 9.70 12.98 0.87
N LEU A 188 8.59 13.71 0.77
CA LEU A 188 7.52 13.38 -0.17
C LEU A 188 7.92 13.73 -1.60
N ILE A 189 7.86 12.74 -2.50
CA ILE A 189 8.01 12.88 -3.94
C ILE A 189 6.68 12.50 -4.60
N SER A 190 6.02 13.49 -5.20
CA SER A 190 4.77 13.27 -5.92
C SER A 190 5.00 12.45 -7.18
N GLY A 191 4.33 11.30 -7.32
CA GLY A 191 4.40 10.46 -8.51
C GLY A 191 3.77 11.09 -9.75
N ASP A 192 2.85 12.05 -9.60
CA ASP A 192 2.32 12.85 -10.72
C ASP A 192 3.46 13.45 -11.57
N ARG A 193 4.60 13.77 -10.94
CA ARG A 193 5.80 14.26 -11.64
C ARG A 193 6.33 13.31 -12.70
N ALA A 194 6.14 12.00 -12.54
CA ALA A 194 6.55 11.03 -13.54
C ALA A 194 5.76 11.21 -14.84
N TYR A 195 4.52 11.71 -14.77
CA TYR A 195 3.59 11.75 -15.91
C TYR A 195 3.26 13.16 -16.39
N ASN A 196 3.75 14.22 -15.72
CA ASN A 196 3.44 15.61 -16.06
C ASN A 196 3.78 16.01 -17.51
N ASP A 197 4.78 15.38 -18.11
CA ASP A 197 5.24 15.70 -19.48
C ASP A 197 4.58 14.81 -20.55
N ILE A 198 3.67 13.92 -20.15
CA ILE A 198 3.01 12.96 -21.03
C ILE A 198 1.62 13.49 -21.39
N SER A 199 1.33 13.62 -22.68
CA SER A 199 -0.01 14.01 -23.13
C SER A 199 -1.02 12.89 -22.85
N VAL A 200 -2.24 13.26 -22.45
CA VAL A 200 -3.41 12.40 -22.15
C VAL A 200 -3.68 11.30 -23.20
N THR A 201 -3.21 11.50 -24.44
CA THR A 201 -3.33 10.51 -25.52
C THR A 201 -2.43 9.27 -25.37
N HIS A 202 -1.45 9.28 -24.46
CA HIS A 202 -0.54 8.14 -24.23
C HIS A 202 -0.92 7.27 -23.02
N ASP A 203 -2.05 7.56 -22.36
CA ASP A 203 -2.45 6.84 -21.14
C ASP A 203 -2.60 5.32 -21.36
N ASN A 204 -3.06 4.90 -22.54
CA ASN A 204 -3.24 3.48 -22.88
C ASN A 204 -1.92 2.71 -23.13
N ASP A 205 -0.81 3.43 -23.35
CA ASP A 205 0.51 2.80 -23.53
C ASP A 205 1.19 2.52 -22.19
N LEU A 206 0.85 3.29 -21.15
CA LEU A 206 1.51 3.25 -19.84
C LEU A 206 0.67 2.52 -18.79
N PHE A 207 -0.65 2.49 -18.97
CA PHE A 207 -1.57 1.79 -18.10
C PHE A 207 -2.36 0.76 -18.88
N ILE A 208 -2.63 -0.37 -18.25
CA ILE A 208 -3.50 -1.39 -18.83
C ILE A 208 -4.91 -0.78 -18.96
N ALA A 209 -5.54 -0.91 -20.12
CA ALA A 209 -6.85 -0.30 -20.36
C ALA A 209 -7.89 -0.77 -19.34
N TYR A 210 -8.55 0.18 -18.68
CA TYR A 210 -9.55 -0.03 -17.61
C TYR A 210 -9.02 -0.66 -16.31
N ASP A 211 -7.70 -0.74 -16.18
CA ASP A 211 -7.01 -1.25 -15.02
C ASP A 211 -6.03 -0.18 -14.49
N GLY A 212 -5.79 -0.14 -13.18
CA GLY A 212 -4.96 0.89 -12.56
C GLY A 212 -3.46 0.57 -12.58
N HIS A 213 -3.07 -0.61 -13.06
CA HIS A 213 -1.69 -1.06 -13.12
C HIS A 213 -1.01 -0.61 -14.39
N PHE A 214 0.32 -0.50 -14.30
CA PHE A 214 1.15 -0.18 -15.45
C PHE A 214 1.18 -1.32 -16.46
N THR A 215 1.33 -0.97 -17.73
CA THR A 215 1.97 -1.88 -18.70
C THR A 215 3.46 -1.99 -18.39
N GLN A 216 4.18 -2.90 -19.05
CA GLN A 216 5.65 -2.93 -18.98
C GLN A 216 6.26 -1.55 -19.29
N LYS A 217 5.76 -0.87 -20.33
CA LYS A 217 6.26 0.47 -20.72
C LYS A 217 5.98 1.52 -19.63
N GLY A 218 4.83 1.47 -18.97
CA GLY A 218 4.55 2.33 -17.81
C GLY A 218 5.46 2.03 -16.62
N SER A 219 5.74 0.75 -16.37
CA SER A 219 6.67 0.33 -15.32
C SER A 219 8.09 0.82 -15.59
N ASP A 220 8.58 0.69 -16.83
CA ASP A 220 9.89 1.18 -17.25
C ASP A 220 10.00 2.70 -17.10
N HIS A 221 8.94 3.42 -17.48
CA HIS A 221 8.86 4.87 -17.34
C HIS A 221 8.92 5.30 -15.87
N TRP A 222 8.14 4.65 -15.00
CA TRP A 222 8.16 4.88 -13.56
C TRP A 222 9.52 4.55 -12.95
N ALA A 223 10.14 3.43 -13.35
CA ALA A 223 11.45 3.03 -12.88
C ALA A 223 12.51 4.07 -13.24
N GLN A 224 12.50 4.59 -14.48
CA GLN A 224 13.41 5.66 -14.89
C GLN A 224 13.22 6.93 -14.07
N PHE A 225 11.97 7.35 -13.83
CA PHE A 225 11.68 8.46 -12.92
C PHE A 225 12.27 8.23 -11.53
N MET A 226 12.11 7.03 -10.96
CA MET A 226 12.65 6.71 -9.64
C MET A 226 14.18 6.69 -9.62
N VAL A 227 14.84 6.25 -10.70
CA VAL A 227 16.30 6.35 -10.85
C VAL A 227 16.75 7.81 -10.76
N ASP A 228 16.06 8.72 -11.45
CA ASP A 228 16.40 10.15 -11.44
C ASP A 228 16.22 10.75 -10.03
N ILE A 229 15.15 10.38 -9.33
CA ILE A 229 14.89 10.77 -7.93
C ILE A 229 15.98 10.24 -7.00
N ILE A 230 16.39 8.98 -7.14
CA ILE A 230 17.47 8.38 -6.36
C ILE A 230 18.78 9.13 -6.60
N GLN A 231 19.12 9.41 -7.86
CA GLN A 231 20.32 10.16 -8.20
C GLN A 231 20.27 11.60 -7.66
N GLU A 232 19.12 12.26 -7.70
CA GLU A 232 18.93 13.61 -7.19
C GLU A 232 19.06 13.68 -5.67
N TYR A 233 18.47 12.73 -4.94
CA TYR A 233 18.29 12.86 -3.49
C TYR A 233 19.18 11.98 -2.64
N LEU A 234 19.55 10.80 -3.12
CA LEU A 234 20.37 9.86 -2.36
C LEU A 234 21.86 10.02 -2.68
N LEU A 235 22.20 10.29 -3.95
CA LEU A 235 23.60 10.29 -4.39
C LEU A 235 24.24 11.68 -4.42
N LYS A 236 23.46 12.75 -4.59
CA LYS A 236 24.01 14.11 -4.54
C LYS A 236 24.16 14.56 -3.08
N PRO A 237 25.31 15.15 -2.71
CA PRO A 237 25.44 15.82 -1.42
C PRO A 237 24.32 16.85 -1.30
N GLN A 238 23.42 16.65 -0.34
CA GLN A 238 22.43 17.68 -0.06
C GLN A 238 23.22 18.94 0.31
N PRO A 239 22.94 20.09 -0.34
CA PRO A 239 23.57 21.34 0.09
C PRO A 239 23.28 21.46 1.58
N VAL A 240 24.32 21.72 2.38
CA VAL A 240 24.17 21.98 3.81
C VAL A 240 23.25 23.18 3.90
N SER A 241 21.95 22.93 4.03
CA SER A 241 20.97 23.98 4.20
C SER A 241 21.39 24.64 5.49
N ALA A 242 21.86 25.88 5.40
CA ALA A 242 22.06 26.73 6.55
C ALA A 242 20.76 26.65 7.35
N GLN A 243 20.78 25.92 8.46
CA GLN A 243 19.67 25.87 9.38
C GLN A 243 19.43 27.32 9.74
N SER A 244 18.33 27.86 9.22
CA SER A 244 17.86 29.17 9.61
C SER A 244 17.69 29.12 11.11
N ASN A 245 18.57 29.81 11.84
CA ASN A 245 18.35 30.21 13.21
C ASN A 245 17.02 30.97 13.25
N GLN A 246 15.94 30.24 13.48
CA GLN A 246 14.68 30.75 13.99
C GLN A 246 14.51 30.34 15.45
N ASP A 247 15.61 30.35 16.20
CA ASP A 247 15.55 30.62 17.64
C ASP A 247 15.72 32.14 17.79
N GLY A 248 14.59 32.82 17.69
CA GLY A 248 14.51 34.27 17.79
C GLY A 248 13.10 34.68 18.12
N ARG A 249 12.66 34.37 19.35
CA ARG A 249 11.67 35.19 20.07
C ARG A 249 12.04 35.23 21.55
N ASP A 250 12.42 36.45 21.92
CA ASP A 250 12.38 37.05 23.26
C ASP A 250 10.99 36.98 23.91
#